data_AF-A0A0Q6MTD7-F1
#
_entry.id   AF-A0A0Q6MTD7-F1
#
_cell.length_a   1.000
_cell.length_b   1.000
_cell.length_c   1.000
_cell.angle_alpha   90.00
_cell.angle_beta   90.00
_cell.angle_gamma   90.00
#
_symmetry.space_group_name_H-M   'P 1'
#
loop_
_entity.id
_entity.type
_entity.pdbx_description
1 polymer ?
#
loop_
_entity_poly.entity_id
_entity_poly.type
_entity_poly.pdbx_seq_one_letter_code
_entity_poly.pdbx_strand_id
1 'polypeptide(L)' 'MSSTNKQQEVVEVTAHDVQGPGVVFCPNPKMTLWSTHPKVFIDVATTGEGKCPYCGTVYRLKAGEKLHSH' A
#
# COMPACT_ATOMS: atom_id res chain seq x y z
N MET A 1 16.92 26.23 2.40
CA MET A 1 16.80 25.05 1.52
C MET A 1 15.71 24.17 2.10
N SER A 2 14.55 24.12 1.46
CA SER A 2 13.30 23.56 1.99
C SER A 2 13.36 22.04 2.07
N SER A 3 13.65 21.51 3.25
CA SER A 3 13.47 20.09 3.57
C SER A 3 11.99 19.83 3.80
N THR A 4 11.20 19.74 2.72
CA THR A 4 9.80 19.32 2.81
C THR A 4 9.80 17.84 3.15
N ASN A 5 9.68 17.54 4.44
CA ASN A 5 9.45 16.21 4.95
C ASN A 5 8.12 15.71 4.34
N LYS A 6 8.24 14.92 3.26
CA LYS A 6 7.12 14.22 2.63
C LYS A 6 6.66 13.20 3.66
N GLN A 7 5.73 13.60 4.52
CA GLN A 7 5.10 12.73 5.50
C GLN A 7 4.70 11.45 4.78
N GLN A 8 5.37 10.36 5.13
CA GLN A 8 5.18 9.06 4.51
C GLN A 8 3.75 8.64 4.85
N GLU A 9 2.84 8.74 3.89
CA GLU A 9 1.46 8.31 4.08
C GLU A 9 1.48 6.80 4.27
N VAL A 10 1.31 6.38 5.53
CA VAL A 10 1.14 4.98 5.88
C VAL A 10 -0.34 4.66 5.71
N VAL A 11 -0.64 3.90 4.67
CA VAL A 11 -1.99 3.42 4.37
C VAL A 11 -2.14 2.06 5.04
N GLU A 12 -2.96 2.02 6.08
CA GLU A 12 -3.35 0.75 6.69
C GLU A 12 -4.34 0.05 5.77
N VAL A 13 -4.00 -1.18 5.38
CA VAL A 13 -4.79 -1.99 4.46
C VAL A 13 -5.34 -3.19 5.18
N THR A 14 -6.57 -3.51 4.79
CA THR A 14 -7.33 -4.61 5.38
C THR A 14 -7.33 -5.85 4.47
N ALA A 15 -7.82 -6.97 4.98
CA ALA A 15 -8.04 -8.19 4.20
C ALA A 15 -8.99 -7.97 3.00
N HIS A 16 -9.77 -6.88 3.02
CA HIS A 16 -10.63 -6.47 1.90
C HIS A 16 -9.92 -5.58 0.88
N ASP A 17 -8.84 -4.90 1.28
CA ASP A 17 -8.08 -4.00 0.39
C ASP A 17 -6.95 -4.74 -0.34
N VAL A 18 -6.53 -5.90 0.17
CA VAL A 18 -5.61 -6.82 -0.49
C VAL A 18 -6.33 -7.70 -1.51
N GLN A 19 -5.60 -8.18 -2.51
CA GLN A 19 -6.08 -9.08 -3.55
C GLN A 19 -5.26 -10.36 -3.56
N GLY A 20 -5.93 -11.49 -3.82
CA GLY A 20 -5.31 -12.79 -4.02
C GLY A 20 -4.35 -13.18 -2.87
N PRO A 21 -3.05 -13.42 -3.15
CA PRO A 21 -2.07 -13.84 -2.15
C PRO A 21 -1.72 -12.75 -1.11
N GLY A 22 -2.44 -11.62 -1.11
CA GLY A 22 -2.27 -10.54 -0.15
C GLY A 22 -1.48 -9.35 -0.69
N VAL A 23 -1.68 -9.04 -1.98
CA VAL A 23 -1.08 -7.87 -2.62
C VAL A 23 -2.04 -6.69 -2.61
N VAL A 24 -1.53 -5.49 -2.39
CA VAL A 24 -2.30 -4.24 -2.57
C VAL A 24 -1.88 -3.55 -3.84
N PHE A 25 -2.84 -2.90 -4.51
CA PHE A 25 -2.54 -2.16 -5.73
C PHE A 25 -2.46 -0.66 -5.44
N CYS A 26 -1.43 -0.03 -5.98
CA CYS A 26 -1.26 1.41 -6.00
C CYS A 26 -1.30 1.89 -7.45
N PRO A 27 -2.12 2.87 -7.83
CA PRO A 27 -3.03 3.68 -7.00
C PRO A 27 -4.32 2.96 -6.62
N ASN A 28 -4.79 3.17 -5.38
CA ASN A 28 -6.08 2.65 -4.92
C ASN A 28 -7.23 3.64 -5.24
N PRO A 29 -8.50 3.21 -5.24
CA PRO A 29 -9.65 4.09 -5.54
C PRO A 29 -9.92 5.14 -4.45
N LYS A 30 -9.36 4.94 -3.25
CA LYS A 30 -9.51 5.82 -2.09
C LYS A 30 -8.45 6.94 -2.07
N MET A 31 -7.43 6.87 -2.94
CA MET A 31 -6.36 7.86 -3.07
C MET A 31 -6.75 8.94 -4.06
N THR A 32 -6.28 10.16 -3.81
CA THR A 32 -6.41 11.25 -4.77
C THR A 32 -5.69 10.86 -6.08
N LEU A 33 -6.42 10.96 -7.19
CA LEU A 33 -6.05 10.54 -8.56
C LEU A 33 -4.85 11.33 -9.16
N TRP A 34 -4.03 11.97 -8.34
CA TRP A 34 -2.81 12.68 -8.75
C TRP A 34 -1.63 11.70 -8.94
N SER A 35 -1.92 10.41 -9.07
CA SER A 35 -0.93 9.36 -9.23
C SER A 35 -0.48 9.28 -10.69
N THR A 36 0.61 9.99 -11.03
CA THR A 36 1.27 9.96 -12.35
C THR A 36 2.08 8.68 -12.59
N HIS A 37 1.85 7.59 -11.87
CA HIS A 37 2.61 6.35 -12.02
C HIS A 37 1.73 5.16 -12.43
N PRO A 38 2.31 4.14 -13.09
CA PRO A 38 1.60 2.93 -13.46
C PRO A 38 1.06 2.17 -12.25
N LYS A 39 -0.04 1.42 -12.45
CA LYS A 39 -0.56 0.50 -11.43
C LYS A 39 0.50 -0.54 -11.07
N VAL A 40 0.83 -0.62 -9.80
CA VAL A 40 1.74 -1.62 -9.24
C VAL A 40 1.09 -2.40 -8.12
N PHE A 41 1.59 -3.61 -7.89
CA PHE A 41 1.17 -4.49 -6.82
C PHE A 41 2.29 -4.55 -5.78
N ILE A 42 1.95 -4.29 -4.53
CA ILE A 42 2.86 -4.35 -3.39
C ILE A 42 2.42 -5.53 -2.53
N ASP A 43 3.33 -6.47 -2.29
CA ASP A 43 3.12 -7.56 -1.34
C ASP A 43 3.22 -7.02 0.08
N VAL A 44 2.14 -7.16 0.85
CA VAL A 44 2.08 -6.83 2.28
C VAL A 44 1.82 -8.06 3.14
N ALA A 45 1.62 -9.23 2.52
CA ALA A 45 1.30 -10.47 3.19
C ALA A 45 2.54 -11.13 3.79
N THR A 46 3.62 -11.14 3.02
CA THR A 46 4.86 -11.82 3.41
C THR A 46 5.61 -11.05 4.49
N THR A 47 5.67 -9.72 4.35
CA THR A 47 6.46 -8.83 5.20
C THR A 47 5.62 -8.06 6.22
N GLY A 48 4.29 -8.03 6.08
CA GLY A 48 3.38 -7.22 6.90
C GLY A 48 3.27 -5.75 6.45
N GLU A 49 4.24 -5.27 5.68
CA GLU A 49 4.22 -3.94 5.06
C GLU A 49 5.02 -3.91 3.75
N GLY A 50 4.70 -2.96 2.89
CA GLY A 50 5.40 -2.77 1.62
C GLY A 50 5.26 -1.34 1.12
N LYS A 51 6.29 -0.86 0.42
CA LYS A 51 6.37 0.52 -0.05
C LYS A 51 6.22 0.60 -1.56
N CYS A 52 5.38 1.51 -2.04
CA CYS A 52 5.31 1.81 -3.47
C CYS A 52 6.61 2.51 -3.92
N PRO A 53 7.31 2.00 -4.95
CA PRO A 53 8.55 2.60 -5.43
C PRO A 53 8.36 3.94 -6.13
N TYR A 54 7.12 4.30 -6.50
CA TYR A 54 6.82 5.52 -7.24
C TYR A 54 6.36 6.66 -6.33
N CYS A 55 5.22 6.49 -5.65
CA CYS A 55 4.66 7.54 -4.80
C CYS A 55 5.34 7.62 -3.41
N GLY A 56 5.95 6.52 -2.97
CA GLY A 56 6.58 6.40 -1.65
C GLY A 56 5.61 6.06 -0.52
N THR A 57 4.31 5.87 -0.83
CA THR A 57 3.28 5.41 0.11
C THR A 57 3.65 4.06 0.68
N VAL A 58 3.53 3.93 2.00
CA VAL A 58 3.78 2.68 2.72
C VAL A 58 2.44 2.04 2.99
N TYR A 59 2.26 0.81 2.56
CA TYR A 59 1.07 0.01 2.82
C TYR A 59 1.39 -0.96 3.94
N ARG A 60 0.59 -0.95 5.00
CA ARG A 60 0.79 -1.84 6.15
C ARG A 60 -0.46 -2.63 6.42
N LEU A 61 -0.33 -3.95 6.47
CA LEU A 61 -1.45 -4.82 6.82
C LEU A 61 -1.85 -4.57 8.27
N LYS A 62 -3.15 -4.37 8.51
CA LYS A 62 -3.65 -4.14 9.87
C LYS A 62 -3.41 -5.39 10.73
N ALA A 63 -2.90 -5.17 11.93
CA ALA A 63 -2.61 -6.24 12.88
C ALA A 63 -3.88 -7.02 13.24
N GLY A 64 -3.87 -8.33 12.98
CA GLY A 64 -4.99 -9.25 13.26
C GLY A 64 -5.79 -9.69 12.04
N GLU A 65 -5.53 -9.12 10.86
CA GLU A 65 -6.17 -9.59 9.62
C GLU A 65 -5.43 -10.78 9.01
N LYS A 66 -6.12 -11.93 8.98
CA LYS A 66 -5.63 -13.15 8.36
C LYS A 66 -6.00 -13.14 6.89
N LEU A 67 -4.99 -12.99 6.04
CA LEU A 67 -5.11 -13.23 4.62
C LEU A 67 -5.34 -14.73 4.42
N HIS A 68 -6.57 -15.11 4.08
CA HIS A 68 -6.86 -16.48 3.68
C HIS A 68 -6.20 -16.71 2.32
N SER A 69 -5.02 -17.32 2.34
CA SER A 69 -4.47 -17.97 1.16
C SER A 69 -5.38 -19.15 0.85
N HIS A 70 -6.15 -19.04 -0.21
CA HIS A 70 -7.06 -20.08 -0.67
C HIS A 70 -6.34 -21.06 -1.62
#